data_AF-A0A6B3N6U2-F1
#
_entry.id   AF-A0A6B3N6U2-F1
#
_cell.length_a   1.000
_cell.length_b   1.000
_cell.length_c   1.000
_cell.angle_alpha   90.00
_cell.angle_beta   90.00
_cell.angle_gamma   90.00
#
_symmetry.space_group_name_H-M   'P 1'
#
loop_
_entity.id
_entity.type
_entity.pdbx_description
1 polymer ?
#
loop_
_entity_poly.entity_id
_entity_poly.type
_entity_poly.pdbx_seq_one_letter_code
_entity_poly.pdbx_strand_id
1 'polypeptide(L)' 'MPYSQFTIEKVKQDFHLTTVEGVRFFPNSLEPIVPSPRLQGILEDLPWAIAVDTEKARSEVIINPVLLEVR' A
#
# COMPACT_ATOMS: atom_id res chain seq x y z
N MET A 1 -27.75 11.88 -3.71
CA MET A 1 -27.08 11.91 -5.03
C MET A 1 -26.96 10.50 -5.58
N PRO A 2 -27.17 10.28 -6.88
CA PRO A 2 -26.73 9.06 -7.56
C PRO A 2 -25.20 8.88 -7.42
N TYR A 3 -24.72 7.64 -7.33
CA TYR A 3 -23.30 7.34 -7.14
C TYR A 3 -22.42 7.92 -8.25
N SER A 4 -22.92 7.97 -9.49
CA SER A 4 -22.23 8.56 -10.66
C SER A 4 -21.96 10.06 -10.54
N GLN A 5 -22.59 10.75 -9.59
CA GLN A 5 -22.43 12.19 -9.36
C GLN A 5 -21.72 12.50 -8.03
N PHE A 6 -21.26 11.46 -7.32
CA PHE A 6 -20.57 11.57 -6.04
C PHE A 6 -19.20 12.25 -6.21
N THR A 7 -18.96 13.29 -5.42
CA THR A 7 -17.65 13.93 -5.30
C THR A 7 -17.45 14.33 -3.84
N ILE A 8 -16.21 14.32 -3.37
CA ILE A 8 -15.87 14.69 -1.99
C ILE A 8 -16.34 16.13 -1.69
N GLU A 9 -16.17 17.04 -2.64
CA GLU A 9 -16.58 18.45 -2.51
C GLU A 9 -18.07 18.62 -2.24
N LYS A 10 -18.92 17.93 -3.01
CA LYS A 10 -20.38 18.00 -2.84
C LYS A 10 -20.83 17.50 -1.48
N VAL A 11 -20.28 16.38 -1.01
CA VAL A 11 -20.65 15.84 0.31
C VAL A 11 -20.20 16.78 1.43
N LYS A 12 -19.03 17.43 1.30
CA LYS A 12 -18.61 18.46 2.26
C LYS A 12 -19.58 19.62 2.34
N GLN A 13 -20.10 20.08 1.20
CA GLN A 13 -21.07 21.18 1.13
C GLN A 13 -22.45 20.77 1.66
N ASP A 14 -23.01 19.68 1.15
CA ASP A 14 -24.39 19.24 1.45
C ASP A 14 -24.57 18.82 2.91
N PHE A 15 -23.52 18.26 3.52
CA PHE A 15 -23.55 17.74 4.89
C PHE A 15 -22.71 18.57 5.87
N HIS A 16 -22.18 19.72 5.44
CA HIS A 16 -21.33 20.59 6.25
C HIS A 16 -20.16 19.86 6.93
N LEU A 17 -19.49 18.97 6.17
CA LEU A 17 -18.40 18.15 6.71
C LEU A 17 -17.04 18.86 6.62
N THR A 18 -16.24 18.66 7.64
CA THR A 18 -14.82 19.04 7.66
C THR A 18 -13.97 17.83 7.32
N THR A 19 -12.99 18.00 6.42
CA THR A 19 -11.99 16.98 6.16
C THR A 19 -10.96 16.98 7.30
N VAL A 20 -10.72 15.82 7.90
CA VAL A 20 -9.62 15.63 8.86
C VAL A 20 -8.47 14.98 8.11
N GLU A 21 -7.39 15.72 7.94
CA GLU A 21 -6.17 15.27 7.25
C GLU A 21 -5.04 15.05 8.25
N GLY A 22 -4.02 14.29 7.88
CA GLY A 22 -2.85 14.04 8.72
C GLY A 22 -3.07 13.02 9.86
N VAL A 23 -4.29 12.50 10.02
CA VAL A 23 -4.55 11.33 10.88
C VAL A 23 -4.14 10.06 10.16
N ARG A 24 -3.35 9.22 10.86
CA ARG A 24 -3.04 7.86 10.41
C ARG A 24 -4.05 6.91 11.04
N PHE A 25 -4.55 5.96 10.24
CA PHE A 25 -5.37 4.86 10.77
C PHE A 25 -4.53 3.87 11.57
N PHE A 26 -3.22 3.82 11.31
CA PHE A 26 -2.29 2.99 12.04
C PHE A 26 -1.94 3.62 13.40
N PRO A 27 -1.79 2.82 14.46
CA PRO A 27 -1.24 3.27 15.73
C PRO A 27 0.10 3.98 15.55
N ASN A 28 0.41 4.91 16.45
CA ASN A 28 1.70 5.62 16.45
C ASN A 28 2.90 4.68 16.66
N SER A 29 2.68 3.51 17.28
CA SER A 29 3.67 2.46 17.46
C SER A 29 3.16 1.16 16.85
N LEU A 30 3.85 0.69 15.82
CA LEU A 30 3.71 -0.67 15.31
C LEU A 30 4.99 -1.42 15.66
N GLU A 31 4.85 -2.58 16.30
CA GLU A 31 6.00 -3.46 16.55
C GLU A 31 6.51 -3.99 15.22
N PRO A 32 7.82 -3.87 14.92
CA PRO A 32 8.40 -4.43 13.71
C PRO A 32 8.27 -5.95 13.69
N ILE A 33 7.94 -6.50 12.53
CA ILE A 33 7.98 -7.95 12.28
C ILE A 33 9.20 -8.29 11.43
N VAL A 34 9.91 -9.34 11.81
CA VAL A 34 11.01 -9.88 11.01
C VAL A 34 10.42 -10.70 9.87
N PRO A 35 10.81 -10.46 8.60
CA PRO A 35 10.35 -11.27 7.47
C PRO A 35 10.69 -12.75 7.67
N SER A 36 9.87 -13.67 7.15
CA SER A 36 10.21 -15.09 7.15
C SER A 36 11.51 -15.34 6.37
N PRO A 37 12.24 -16.44 6.66
CA PRO A 37 13.42 -16.83 5.88
C PRO A 37 13.13 -16.97 4.38
N ARG A 38 11.88 -17.34 4.02
CA ARG A 38 11.43 -17.42 2.64
C ARG A 38 11.42 -16.05 1.98
N LEU A 39 10.79 -15.04 2.59
CA LEU A 39 10.75 -13.70 2.03
C LEU A 39 12.15 -13.07 1.98
N GLN A 40 12.98 -13.31 3.00
CA GLN A 40 14.38 -12.86 2.99
C GLN A 40 15.15 -13.41 1.78
N GLY A 41 15.04 -14.72 1.51
CA GLY A 41 15.70 -15.33 0.35
C GLY A 41 15.19 -14.80 -0.99
N ILE A 42 13.88 -14.55 -1.14
CA ILE A 42 13.32 -13.98 -2.38
C ILE A 42 13.85 -12.56 -2.62
N LEU A 43 14.01 -11.76 -1.55
CA LEU A 43 14.47 -10.38 -1.67
C LEU A 43 15.98 -10.26 -1.91
N GLU A 44 16.74 -11.35 -1.95
CA GLU A 44 18.14 -11.33 -2.41
C GLU A 44 18.25 -10.89 -3.88
N ASP A 45 17.22 -11.20 -4.70
CA ASP A 45 17.14 -10.81 -6.12
C ASP A 45 16.63 -9.37 -6.34
N LEU A 46 16.38 -8.62 -5.26
CA LEU A 46 15.89 -7.24 -5.34
C LEU A 46 16.78 -6.32 -6.20
N PRO A 47 18.12 -6.35 -6.11
CA PRO A 47 18.98 -5.53 -6.97
C PRO A 47 18.78 -5.82 -8.46
N TRP A 48 18.55 -7.09 -8.83
CA TRP A 48 18.24 -7.46 -10.21
C TRP A 48 16.90 -6.87 -10.65
N ALA A 49 15.86 -6.99 -9.81
CA ALA A 49 14.53 -6.47 -10.15
C ALA A 49 14.54 -4.95 -10.33
N ILE A 50 15.36 -4.25 -9.52
CA ILE A 50 15.61 -2.80 -9.67
C ILE A 50 16.37 -2.49 -10.96
N ALA A 51 17.41 -3.26 -11.27
CA ALA A 51 18.24 -3.03 -12.47
C ALA A 51 17.46 -3.29 -13.78
N VAL A 52 16.55 -4.27 -13.78
CA VAL A 52 15.71 -4.60 -14.95
C VAL A 52 14.58 -3.61 -15.15
N ASP A 53 14.06 -3.02 -14.06
CA ASP A 53 13.04 -1.96 -14.03
C ASP A 53 11.79 -2.19 -14.91
N THR A 54 11.38 -3.45 -15.09
CA THR A 54 10.14 -3.78 -15.79
C THR A 54 8.98 -3.90 -14.81
N GLU A 55 7.76 -3.65 -15.29
CA GLU A 55 6.54 -3.90 -14.50
C GLU A 55 6.45 -5.34 -14.01
N LYS A 56 6.87 -6.31 -14.85
CA LYS A 56 6.91 -7.72 -14.51
C LYS A 56 7.90 -8.01 -13.40
N ALA A 57 9.14 -7.49 -13.49
CA ALA A 57 10.15 -7.69 -12.45
C ALA A 57 9.71 -7.11 -11.09
N ARG A 58 9.13 -5.89 -11.09
CA ARG A 58 8.57 -5.28 -9.87
C ARG A 58 7.41 -6.12 -9.30
N SER A 59 6.51 -6.61 -10.16
CA SER A 59 5.37 -7.42 -9.75
C SER A 59 5.79 -8.75 -9.13
N GLU A 60 6.69 -9.48 -9.79
CA GLU A 60 7.03 -10.87 -9.42
C GLU A 60 8.05 -10.98 -8.29
N VAL A 61 9.02 -10.05 -8.22
CA VAL A 61 10.13 -10.12 -7.25
C VAL A 61 9.89 -9.25 -6.01
N ILE A 62 9.03 -8.23 -6.10
CA ILE A 62 8.79 -7.29 -4.99
C ILE A 62 7.37 -7.40 -4.47
N ILE A 63 6.38 -7.09 -5.32
CA ILE A 63 4.98 -6.92 -4.87
C ILE A 63 4.37 -8.26 -4.45
N ASN A 64 4.39 -9.26 -5.32
CA ASN A 64 3.75 -10.55 -5.05
C ASN A 64 4.34 -11.28 -3.83
N PRO A 65 5.67 -11.37 -3.64
CA PRO A 65 6.25 -12.00 -2.45
C PRO A 65 5.85 -11.32 -1.14
N VAL A 66 5.82 -9.98 -1.10
CA VAL A 66 5.40 -9.23 0.09
C VAL A 66 3.91 -9.45 0.38
N LEU A 67 3.04 -9.41 -0.63
CA LEU A 67 1.61 -9.65 -0.44
C LEU A 67 1.29 -11.07 0.05
N LEU A 68 2.06 -12.07 -0.37
CA LEU A 68 1.89 -13.45 0.08
C LEU A 68 2.34 -13.66 1.54
N GLU A 69 3.26 -12.83 2.04
CA GLU A 69 3.75 -12.86 3.41
C GLU A 69 2.76 -12.20 4.39
N VAL A 70 2.11 -11.11 4.00
CA VAL A 70 1.24 -10.27 4.86
C VAL A 70 -0.22 -10.80 4.91
N ARG A 71 -0.42 -12.12 4.75
CA ARG A 71 -1.74 -12.76 4.93
C ARG A 71 -2.19 -12.73 6.39
#